data_AF-A0A929RVF4-F1
#
_entry.id   AF-A0A929RVF4-F1
#
_cell.length_a   1.000
_cell.length_b   1.000
_cell.length_c   1.000
_cell.angle_alpha   90.00
_cell.angle_beta   90.00
_cell.angle_gamma   90.00
#
_symmetry.space_group_name_H-M   'P 1'
#
loop_
_entity.id
_entity.type
_entity.pdbx_description
1 polymer ?
#
loop_
_entity_poly.entity_id
_entity_poly.type
_entity_poly.pdbx_seq_one_letter_code
_entity_poly.pdbx_strand_id
1 'polypeptide(L)'
;MKKLQIEIMRTCKDSLIEIEFKQAGHFYYYQLYIPDMTEDTRFAFTNKGSGKNIFLLDDIKIIAGTPTSFTQTISDVGYSTLYFNKPLVLPTGLIAHTIQEKEDHLYYNQTYNEGDILPPETGLVLEGNKGSYVLEEPMQACEIYPENLLKGDTTTAMIKEESEHRYYMLSLDEHQTPGSAGFYYGSPNGKPFESQAYKAYLSLHEELAKRIKGFPLSQITTGCLQQLKREKNNSIYDLQGRKRNNVQPGLQIINGKKYILR
;
A
#
# COMPACT_ATOMS: atom_id res chain seq x y z
N MET A 1 -41.79 6.57 -25.20
CA MET A 1 -40.36 6.55 -24.85
C MET A 1 -40.07 7.75 -23.96
N LYS A 2 -39.81 7.55 -22.66
CA LYS A 2 -39.29 8.63 -21.82
C LYS A 2 -37.77 8.56 -21.91
N LYS A 3 -37.17 9.53 -22.61
CA LYS A 3 -35.73 9.70 -22.70
C LYS A 3 -35.33 10.50 -21.45
N LEU A 4 -34.53 9.92 -20.55
CA LEU A 4 -33.85 10.71 -19.54
C LEU A 4 -32.66 11.37 -20.23
N GLN A 5 -32.66 12.69 -20.28
CA GLN A 5 -31.59 13.49 -20.87
C GLN A 5 -30.81 14.10 -19.71
N ILE A 6 -29.59 13.64 -19.50
CA ILE A 6 -28.67 14.21 -18.50
C ILE A 6 -27.80 15.21 -19.25
N GLU A 7 -27.93 16.48 -18.89
CA GLU A 7 -27.12 17.57 -19.42
C GLU A 7 -26.01 17.88 -18.41
N ILE A 8 -24.77 17.61 -18.80
CA ILE A 8 -23.59 17.96 -18.00
C ILE A 8 -23.08 19.30 -18.52
N MET A 9 -23.12 20.32 -17.67
CA MET A 9 -22.59 21.64 -18.00
C MET A 9 -21.10 21.72 -17.61
N ARG A 10 -20.35 22.38 -18.48
CA ARG A 10 -18.90 22.62 -18.41
C ARG A 10 -18.37 22.86 -16.98
N THR A 11 -17.53 21.96 -16.52
CA THR A 11 -16.65 22.13 -15.35
C THR A 11 -15.23 22.31 -15.86
N CYS A 12 -14.51 23.29 -15.30
CA CYS A 12 -13.47 23.99 -16.04
C CYS A 12 -12.11 23.28 -16.16
N LYS A 13 -11.98 21.98 -15.86
CA LYS A 13 -10.75 21.22 -16.14
C LYS A 13 -10.94 19.71 -16.15
N ASP A 14 -11.42 19.10 -15.06
CA ASP A 14 -11.61 17.64 -14.97
C ASP A 14 -12.98 17.27 -14.38
N SER A 15 -13.45 16.05 -14.63
CA SER A 15 -14.63 15.50 -13.97
C SER A 15 -14.50 14.00 -13.67
N LEU A 16 -14.90 13.62 -12.46
CA LEU A 16 -15.09 12.23 -12.04
C LEU A 16 -16.58 11.95 -11.91
N ILE A 17 -17.03 10.88 -12.57
CA ILE A 17 -18.41 10.43 -12.50
C ILE A 17 -18.43 9.06 -11.84
N GLU A 18 -19.17 8.96 -10.73
CA GLU A 18 -19.43 7.70 -10.04
C GLU A 18 -20.82 7.21 -10.42
N ILE A 19 -20.90 5.98 -10.94
CA ILE A 19 -22.14 5.36 -11.37
C ILE A 19 -22.33 4.10 -10.57
N GLU A 20 -23.38 4.08 -9.76
CA GLU A 20 -23.90 2.89 -9.12
C GLU A 20 -25.14 2.43 -9.89
N PHE A 21 -25.21 1.13 -10.23
CA PHE A 21 -26.46 0.55 -10.71
C PHE A 21 -26.69 -0.83 -10.12
N LYS A 22 -27.97 -1.13 -9.91
CA LYS A 22 -28.44 -2.38 -9.34
C LYS A 22 -29.06 -3.24 -10.44
N GLN A 23 -28.52 -4.43 -10.66
CA GLN A 23 -29.10 -5.41 -11.58
C GLN A 23 -29.22 -6.77 -10.90
N ALA A 24 -30.44 -7.33 -10.89
CA ALA A 24 -30.72 -8.64 -10.31
C ALA A 24 -30.20 -8.83 -8.88
N GLY A 25 -30.32 -7.79 -8.04
CA GLY A 25 -29.88 -7.82 -6.64
C GLY A 25 -28.38 -7.59 -6.42
N HIS A 26 -27.59 -7.45 -7.49
CA HIS A 26 -26.16 -7.15 -7.41
C HIS A 26 -25.90 -5.68 -7.72
N PHE A 27 -25.00 -5.08 -6.95
CA PHE A 27 -24.50 -3.73 -7.18
C PHE A 27 -23.23 -3.79 -8.03
N TYR A 28 -23.13 -2.85 -8.94
CA TYR A 28 -21.98 -2.69 -9.82
C TYR A 28 -21.55 -1.23 -9.77
N TYR A 29 -20.26 -1.03 -9.56
CA TYR A 29 -19.64 0.28 -9.39
C TYR A 29 -18.74 0.57 -10.59
N TYR A 30 -18.98 1.70 -11.25
CA TYR A 30 -18.11 2.19 -12.31
C TYR A 30 -17.69 3.62 -12.01
N GLN A 31 -16.39 3.87 -12.12
CA GLN A 31 -15.82 5.21 -12.07
C GLN A 31 -15.34 5.59 -13.47
N LEU A 32 -15.69 6.80 -13.90
CA LEU A 32 -15.24 7.36 -15.16
C LEU A 32 -14.57 8.72 -14.92
N TYR A 33 -13.29 8.79 -15.24
CA TYR A 33 -12.51 10.03 -15.24
C TYR A 33 -12.39 10.55 -16.65
N ILE A 34 -12.65 11.84 -16.84
CA ILE A 34 -12.41 12.54 -18.10
C ILE A 34 -11.46 13.70 -17.83
N PRO A 35 -10.18 13.59 -18.24
CA PRO A 35 -9.23 14.69 -18.16
C PRO A 35 -9.51 15.73 -19.25
N ASP A 36 -9.19 16.99 -18.96
CA ASP A 36 -9.12 18.10 -19.93
C ASP A 36 -10.40 18.29 -20.77
N MET A 37 -11.55 18.32 -20.10
CA MET A 37 -12.84 18.53 -20.76
C MET A 37 -12.95 19.97 -21.29
N THR A 38 -12.52 20.17 -22.54
CA THR A 38 -12.49 21.46 -23.23
C THR A 38 -13.77 21.76 -24.02
N GLU A 39 -14.59 20.73 -24.27
CA GLU A 39 -15.88 20.78 -24.97
C GLU A 39 -17.00 20.09 -24.16
N ASP A 40 -18.26 20.37 -24.50
CA ASP A 40 -19.43 19.77 -23.86
C ASP A 40 -19.45 18.24 -24.05
N THR A 41 -19.42 17.48 -22.95
CA THR A 41 -19.44 16.02 -22.98
C THR A 41 -20.82 15.47 -22.62
N ARG A 42 -21.32 14.53 -23.44
CA ARG A 42 -22.65 13.92 -23.26
C ARG A 42 -22.54 12.45 -22.88
N PHE A 43 -23.33 12.04 -21.88
CA PHE A 43 -23.46 10.65 -21.48
C PHE A 43 -24.84 10.10 -21.81
N ALA A 44 -24.86 8.87 -22.33
CA ALA A 44 -26.09 8.17 -22.63
C ALA A 44 -26.02 6.73 -22.12
N PHE A 45 -26.86 6.43 -21.13
CA PHE A 45 -27.11 5.05 -20.70
C PHE A 45 -28.14 4.43 -21.63
N THR A 46 -27.75 3.41 -22.38
CA THR A 46 -28.63 2.74 -23.36
C THR A 46 -28.80 1.27 -23.01
N ASN A 47 -30.03 0.87 -22.69
CA ASN A 47 -30.37 -0.54 -22.49
C ASN A 47 -30.56 -1.24 -23.85
N LYS A 48 -29.74 -2.25 -24.16
CA LYS A 48 -29.81 -3.05 -25.41
C LYS A 48 -30.64 -4.35 -25.26
N GLY A 49 -31.47 -4.48 -24.23
CA GLY A 49 -32.30 -5.68 -23.99
C GLY A 49 -33.69 -5.58 -24.60
N SER A 50 -34.07 -6.57 -25.42
CA SER A 50 -35.43 -6.70 -25.94
C SER A 50 -36.36 -7.30 -24.89
N GLY A 51 -37.36 -6.54 -24.43
CA GLY A 51 -38.66 -7.14 -24.11
C GLY A 51 -39.31 -6.75 -22.78
N LYS A 52 -38.57 -6.47 -21.69
CA LYS A 52 -39.21 -6.13 -20.39
C LYS A 52 -38.26 -5.64 -19.28
N ASN A 53 -37.07 -5.14 -19.61
CA ASN A 53 -36.14 -4.65 -18.58
C ASN A 53 -36.35 -3.16 -18.32
N ILE A 54 -37.01 -2.84 -17.22
CA ILE A 54 -37.04 -1.47 -16.67
C ILE A 54 -35.60 -1.15 -16.23
N PHE A 55 -34.94 -0.22 -16.93
CA PHE A 55 -33.65 0.32 -16.48
C PHE A 55 -33.96 1.40 -15.45
N LEU A 56 -33.80 1.07 -14.16
CA LEU A 56 -33.89 2.03 -13.06
C LEU A 56 -32.45 2.40 -12.68
N LEU A 57 -32.11 3.66 -12.89
CA LEU A 57 -30.98 4.28 -12.20
C LEU A 57 -31.53 4.71 -10.84
N ASP A 58 -30.97 4.19 -9.75
CA ASP A 58 -31.42 4.48 -8.39
C ASP A 58 -30.81 5.82 -7.96
N ASP A 59 -29.49 5.86 -7.81
CA ASP A 59 -28.73 7.07 -7.49
C ASP A 59 -27.59 7.27 -8.51
N ILE A 60 -27.53 8.46 -9.11
CA ILE A 60 -26.36 8.91 -9.89
C ILE A 60 -25.75 10.07 -9.12
N LYS A 61 -24.50 9.91 -8.67
CA LYS A 61 -23.76 10.96 -7.98
C LYS A 61 -22.65 11.47 -8.88
N ILE A 62 -22.77 12.73 -9.28
CA ILE A 62 -21.70 13.43 -10.02
C ILE A 62 -20.93 14.26 -9.01
N ILE A 63 -19.64 14.00 -8.87
CA ILE A 63 -18.75 14.76 -7.98
C ILE A 63 -17.80 15.56 -8.86
N ALA A 64 -18.01 16.87 -8.94
CA ALA A 64 -17.02 17.75 -9.54
C ALA A 64 -15.85 17.89 -8.57
N GLY A 65 -14.66 17.45 -8.98
CA GLY A 65 -13.45 17.57 -8.18
C GLY A 65 -12.21 17.45 -9.07
N THR A 66 -11.20 18.25 -8.78
CA THR A 66 -9.84 17.96 -9.22
C THR A 66 -9.32 16.79 -8.37
N PRO A 67 -8.68 15.76 -8.96
CA PRO A 67 -7.97 14.76 -8.15
C PRO A 67 -7.04 15.49 -7.18
N THR A 68 -7.22 15.27 -5.88
CA THR A 68 -6.37 15.94 -4.88
C THR A 68 -5.02 15.26 -4.93
N SER A 69 -4.01 15.96 -5.45
CA SER A 69 -2.65 15.46 -5.44
C SER A 69 -1.95 15.83 -4.13
N PHE A 70 -1.29 14.87 -3.49
CA PHE A 70 -0.42 15.11 -2.34
C PHE A 70 1.04 15.12 -2.77
N THR A 71 1.81 16.13 -2.37
CA THR A 71 3.25 16.18 -2.67
C THR A 71 4.06 15.70 -1.48
N GLN A 72 4.80 14.62 -1.67
CA GLN A 72 5.71 14.05 -0.68
C GLN A 72 7.15 14.30 -1.08
N THR A 73 7.95 14.84 -0.15
CA THR A 73 9.41 15.02 -0.36
C THR A 73 10.19 13.93 0.35
N ILE A 74 11.17 13.34 -0.33
CA ILE A 74 12.18 12.44 0.27
C ILE A 74 13.50 13.20 0.33
N SER A 75 14.16 13.16 1.49
CA SER A 75 15.46 13.80 1.70
C SER A 75 16.62 12.89 1.24
N ASP A 76 17.86 13.36 1.36
CA ASP A 76 19.05 12.55 1.06
C ASP A 76 19.22 11.33 2.00
N VAL A 77 18.43 11.26 3.08
CA VAL A 77 18.36 10.09 3.97
C VAL A 77 17.68 8.89 3.28
N GLY A 78 16.87 9.14 2.25
CA GLY A 78 16.19 8.12 1.46
C GLY A 78 14.85 7.63 2.03
N TYR A 79 14.41 8.20 3.15
CA TYR A 79 13.18 7.80 3.85
C TYR A 79 12.29 8.99 4.24
N SER A 80 10.98 8.75 4.26
CA SER A 80 9.97 9.61 4.91
C SER A 80 8.85 8.74 5.49
N THR A 81 8.00 9.31 6.34
CA THR A 81 6.68 8.76 6.61
C THR A 81 5.58 9.57 5.92
N LEU A 82 4.45 8.91 5.70
CA LEU A 82 3.24 9.50 5.17
C LEU A 82 2.02 8.90 5.87
N TYR A 83 1.07 9.74 6.28
CA TYR A 83 -0.29 9.32 6.64
C TYR A 83 -1.29 10.07 5.77
N PHE A 84 -2.36 9.41 5.38
CA PHE A 84 -3.40 9.96 4.54
C PHE A 84 -4.74 9.28 4.82
N ASN A 85 -5.84 9.99 4.60
CA ASN A 85 -7.20 9.49 4.87
C ASN A 85 -7.99 9.11 3.59
N LYS A 86 -7.36 9.21 2.42
CA LYS A 86 -7.96 8.91 1.11
C LYS A 86 -7.04 8.02 0.28
N PRO A 87 -7.53 7.08 -0.53
CA PRO A 87 -6.63 6.25 -1.32
C PRO A 87 -5.72 7.08 -2.23
N LEU A 88 -4.49 6.62 -2.42
CA LEU A 88 -3.48 7.28 -3.25
C LEU A 88 -2.77 6.26 -4.14
N VAL A 89 -2.28 6.68 -5.31
CA VAL A 89 -1.42 5.85 -6.18
C VAL A 89 0.04 6.11 -5.83
N LEU A 90 0.83 5.05 -5.63
CA LEU A 90 2.26 5.19 -5.39
C LEU A 90 3.01 5.55 -6.68
N PRO A 91 3.73 6.69 -6.74
CA PRO A 91 4.41 7.12 -7.96
C PRO A 91 5.70 6.35 -8.20
N THR A 92 6.18 6.43 -9.45
CA THR A 92 7.48 5.88 -9.88
C THR A 92 8.62 6.30 -8.96
N GLY A 93 9.46 5.32 -8.59
CA GLY A 93 10.65 5.56 -7.78
C GLY A 93 10.43 5.65 -6.27
N LEU A 94 9.21 5.35 -5.79
CA LEU A 94 8.93 5.10 -4.38
C LEU A 94 8.55 3.64 -4.15
N ILE A 95 8.92 3.15 -2.97
CA ILE A 95 8.41 1.92 -2.36
C ILE A 95 7.78 2.31 -1.03
N ALA A 96 6.64 1.71 -0.68
CA ALA A 96 5.98 1.98 0.59
C ALA A 96 5.80 0.71 1.42
N HIS A 97 5.91 0.84 2.73
CA HIS A 97 5.75 -0.26 3.66
C HIS A 97 4.84 0.09 4.84
N THR A 98 4.00 -0.86 5.23
CA THR A 98 3.36 -0.87 6.56
C THR A 98 4.21 -1.67 7.54
N ILE A 99 4.02 -1.42 8.83
CA ILE A 99 4.80 -2.08 9.89
C ILE A 99 3.89 -2.95 10.73
N GLN A 100 4.31 -4.17 10.98
CA GLN A 100 3.71 -5.07 11.97
C GLN A 100 4.76 -5.48 13.01
N GLU A 101 4.27 -6.05 14.09
CA GLU A 101 5.07 -6.72 15.10
C GLU A 101 4.84 -8.23 15.01
N LYS A 102 5.93 -8.99 15.11
CA LYS A 102 5.92 -10.44 15.17
C LYS A 102 7.06 -10.91 16.05
N GLU A 103 6.80 -11.84 16.95
CA GLU A 103 7.84 -12.45 17.81
C GLU A 103 8.73 -11.40 18.49
N ASP A 104 8.14 -10.34 19.06
CA ASP A 104 8.84 -9.24 19.72
C ASP A 104 9.74 -8.37 18.83
N HIS A 105 9.61 -8.46 17.50
CA HIS A 105 10.36 -7.66 16.52
C HIS A 105 9.44 -6.97 15.51
N LEU A 106 9.90 -5.85 14.93
CA LEU A 106 9.18 -5.17 13.86
C LEU A 106 9.59 -5.69 12.49
N TYR A 107 8.59 -5.85 11.63
CA TYR A 107 8.76 -6.27 10.24
C TYR A 107 7.93 -5.39 9.32
N TYR A 108 8.35 -5.29 8.07
CA TYR A 108 7.45 -4.82 7.02
C TYR A 108 6.35 -5.86 6.83
N ASN A 109 5.10 -5.41 6.91
CA ASN A 109 3.93 -6.24 6.70
C ASN A 109 3.60 -6.29 5.21
N GLN A 110 3.05 -5.19 4.69
CA GLN A 110 2.73 -5.04 3.29
C GLN A 110 3.78 -4.14 2.62
N THR A 111 4.16 -4.50 1.40
CA THR A 111 5.01 -3.67 0.52
C THR A 111 4.20 -3.28 -0.69
N TYR A 112 4.18 -1.99 -0.99
CA TYR A 112 3.56 -1.40 -2.17
C TYR A 112 4.66 -0.90 -3.10
N ASN A 113 4.50 -1.21 -4.38
CA ASN A 113 5.38 -0.78 -5.46
C ASN A 113 4.71 0.29 -6.31
N GLU A 114 5.46 0.85 -7.24
CA GLU A 114 4.96 1.80 -8.23
C GLU A 114 3.64 1.34 -8.87
N GLY A 115 2.67 2.25 -8.93
CA GLY A 115 1.34 2.03 -9.50
C GLY A 115 0.35 1.34 -8.56
N ASP A 116 0.79 0.81 -7.41
CA ASP A 116 -0.12 0.21 -6.44
C ASP A 116 -1.01 1.29 -5.80
N ILE A 117 -2.26 0.92 -5.54
CA ILE A 117 -3.21 1.76 -4.81
C ILE A 117 -2.99 1.55 -3.31
N LEU A 118 -2.59 2.62 -2.64
CA LEU A 118 -2.40 2.72 -1.21
C LEU A 118 -3.79 2.90 -0.54
N PRO A 119 -4.15 2.06 0.44
CA PRO A 119 -5.45 2.14 1.10
C PRO A 119 -5.60 3.39 1.98
N PRO A 120 -6.80 3.98 2.10
CA PRO A 120 -7.03 5.14 2.96
C PRO A 120 -6.70 4.85 4.42
N GLU A 121 -6.60 5.92 5.22
CA GLU A 121 -6.33 5.90 6.66
C GLU A 121 -5.08 5.10 7.06
N THR A 122 -4.08 5.04 6.17
CA THR A 122 -2.90 4.18 6.33
C THR A 122 -1.64 5.02 6.57
N GLY A 123 -0.88 4.68 7.62
CA GLY A 123 0.47 5.17 7.83
C GLY A 123 1.51 4.34 7.07
N LEU A 124 2.46 4.98 6.41
CA LEU A 124 3.47 4.31 5.59
C LEU A 124 4.88 4.82 5.91
N VAL A 125 5.86 3.91 5.82
CA VAL A 125 7.25 4.28 5.52
C VAL A 125 7.39 4.34 4.02
N LEU A 126 7.97 5.42 3.51
CA LEU A 126 8.32 5.60 2.12
C LEU A 126 9.83 5.53 1.97
N GLU A 127 10.29 4.70 1.04
CA GLU A 127 11.68 4.56 0.62
C GLU A 127 11.82 5.07 -0.82
N GLY A 128 12.84 5.88 -1.08
CA GLY A 128 13.11 6.41 -2.42
C GLY A 128 14.32 7.32 -2.48
N ASN A 129 14.67 7.75 -3.69
CA ASN A 129 15.74 8.72 -3.88
C ASN A 129 15.28 10.13 -3.43
N LYS A 130 16.25 11.02 -3.17
CA LYS A 130 15.94 12.43 -2.89
C LYS A 130 15.11 13.02 -4.03
N GLY A 131 13.97 13.60 -3.69
CA GLY A 131 13.06 14.13 -4.71
C GLY A 131 11.72 14.56 -4.15
N SER A 132 10.91 15.15 -5.03
CA SER A 132 9.52 15.49 -4.76
C SER A 132 8.63 14.59 -5.62
N TYR A 133 7.68 13.92 -4.98
CA TYR A 133 6.83 12.91 -5.58
C TYR A 133 5.37 13.34 -5.43
N VAL A 134 4.61 13.22 -6.51
CA VAL A 134 3.18 13.56 -6.51
C VAL A 134 2.41 12.24 -6.42
N LEU A 135 1.60 12.12 -5.37
CA LEU A 135 0.68 11.01 -5.15
C LEU A 135 -0.73 11.49 -5.52
N GLU A 136 -1.41 10.76 -6.40
CA GLU A 136 -2.72 11.14 -6.92
C GLU A 136 -3.82 10.22 -6.37
N GLU A 137 -5.03 10.75 -6.18
CA GLU A 137 -6.19 9.91 -5.87
C GLU A 137 -6.48 8.98 -7.06
N PRO A 138 -6.66 7.66 -6.83
CA PRO A 138 -6.91 6.70 -7.91
C PRO A 138 -8.32 6.86 -8.50
N MET A 139 -8.49 6.34 -9.71
CA MET A 139 -9.79 6.17 -10.36
C MET A 139 -10.58 4.94 -9.88
N GLN A 140 -10.08 4.22 -8.85
CA GLN A 140 -10.68 3.02 -8.25
C GLN A 140 -10.58 3.11 -6.73
N ALA A 141 -11.68 2.82 -6.03
CA ALA A 141 -11.67 2.72 -4.56
C ALA A 141 -10.86 1.50 -4.10
N CYS A 142 -10.13 1.66 -2.99
CA CYS A 142 -9.45 0.57 -2.28
C CYS A 142 -9.88 0.63 -0.80
N GLU A 143 -10.44 -0.46 -0.28
CA GLU A 143 -10.99 -0.55 1.08
C GLU A 143 -10.18 -1.46 2.03
N ILE A 144 -8.98 -1.88 1.61
CA ILE A 144 -8.20 -2.86 2.36
C ILE A 144 -7.38 -2.15 3.44
N TYR A 145 -7.74 -2.29 4.71
CA TYR A 145 -6.95 -1.75 5.82
C TYR A 145 -5.98 -2.82 6.35
N PRO A 146 -4.68 -2.76 6.04
CA PRO A 146 -3.73 -3.74 6.56
C PRO A 146 -3.54 -3.55 8.06
N GLU A 147 -3.23 -4.63 8.77
CA GLU A 147 -2.68 -4.51 10.12
C GLU A 147 -1.41 -3.65 10.07
N ASN A 148 -1.39 -2.59 10.87
CA ASN A 148 -0.37 -1.57 10.78
C ASN A 148 -0.18 -0.87 12.12
N LEU A 149 1.07 -0.74 12.55
CA LEU A 149 1.46 -0.06 13.79
C LEU A 149 1.76 1.43 13.57
N LEU A 150 1.82 1.86 12.31
CA LEU A 150 1.96 3.27 11.95
C LEU A 150 0.61 3.96 12.06
N LYS A 151 0.57 5.01 12.89
CA LYS A 151 -0.57 5.90 13.08
C LYS A 151 -0.21 7.29 12.57
N GLY A 152 -1.22 8.11 12.32
CA GLY A 152 -1.03 9.49 11.89
C GLY A 152 -2.36 10.22 11.79
N ASP A 153 -2.31 11.47 11.36
CA ASP A 153 -3.49 12.28 11.10
C ASP A 153 -3.22 13.22 9.92
N THR A 154 -4.28 13.73 9.29
CA THR A 154 -4.23 14.79 8.28
C THR A 154 -4.12 16.19 8.88
N THR A 155 -4.18 16.30 10.21
CA THR A 155 -4.00 17.55 10.95
C THR A 155 -2.84 17.46 11.94
N THR A 156 -2.18 18.59 12.21
CA THR A 156 -1.16 18.65 13.25
C THR A 156 -1.82 18.64 14.62
N ALA A 157 -1.49 17.67 15.46
CA ALA A 157 -2.08 17.54 16.79
C ALA A 157 -1.13 16.82 17.77
N MET A 158 -1.34 17.07 19.05
CA MET A 158 -0.72 16.28 20.12
C MET A 158 -1.27 14.85 20.05
N ILE A 159 -0.38 13.85 20.04
CA ILE A 159 -0.78 12.44 20.08
C ILE A 159 -1.63 12.20 21.34
N LYS A 160 -2.77 11.53 21.16
CA LYS A 160 -3.61 11.10 22.26
C LYS A 160 -2.92 9.95 22.98
N GLU A 161 -2.66 10.13 24.28
CA GLU A 161 -2.03 9.10 25.10
C GLU A 161 -2.92 7.87 25.23
N GLU A 162 -2.36 6.72 24.90
CA GLU A 162 -2.92 5.40 25.09
C GLU A 162 -2.20 4.76 26.28
N SER A 163 -2.95 4.10 27.16
CA SER A 163 -2.39 3.43 28.33
C SER A 163 -1.32 2.44 27.88
N GLU A 164 -0.17 2.45 28.57
CA GLU A 164 0.93 1.50 28.33
C GLU A 164 1.47 1.55 26.89
N HIS A 165 1.46 2.71 26.24
CA HIS A 165 2.07 2.89 24.91
C HIS A 165 3.29 3.82 24.93
N ARG A 166 4.13 3.67 23.91
CA ARG A 166 5.27 4.52 23.61
C ARG A 166 5.27 4.91 22.14
N TYR A 167 5.67 6.16 21.88
CA TYR A 167 5.56 6.78 20.56
C TYR A 167 6.94 7.12 19.99
N TYR A 168 7.10 6.82 18.70
CA TYR A 168 8.35 6.98 17.97
C TYR A 168 8.11 7.76 16.69
N MET A 169 9.06 8.64 16.34
CA MET A 169 9.08 9.33 15.07
C MET A 169 10.20 8.77 14.18
N LEU A 170 10.04 8.92 12.87
CA LEU A 170 11.15 8.66 11.95
C LEU A 170 12.22 9.74 12.14
N SER A 171 13.43 9.33 12.51
CA SER A 171 14.59 10.20 12.66
C SER A 171 15.88 9.44 12.37
N LEU A 172 17.01 10.12 12.53
CA LEU A 172 18.29 9.45 12.74
C LEU A 172 18.44 9.06 14.22
N ASP A 173 19.50 8.33 14.52
CA ASP A 173 19.87 8.02 15.90
C ASP A 173 20.26 9.30 16.66
N GLU A 174 20.51 9.16 17.97
CA GLU A 174 20.89 10.29 18.82
C GLU A 174 22.19 10.99 18.40
N HIS A 175 23.03 10.31 17.60
CA HIS A 175 24.29 10.84 17.09
C HIS A 175 24.18 11.43 15.68
N GLN A 176 22.98 11.39 15.07
CA GLN A 176 22.73 11.79 13.69
C GLN A 176 23.62 11.03 12.68
N THR A 177 23.86 9.75 12.94
CA THR A 177 24.71 8.91 12.09
C THR A 177 24.08 8.75 10.70
N PRO A 178 24.79 9.06 9.60
CA PRO A 178 24.30 8.79 8.26
C PRO A 178 23.94 7.31 8.08
N GLY A 179 22.75 7.03 7.54
CA GLY A 179 22.25 5.66 7.36
C GLY A 179 21.60 5.03 8.60
N SER A 180 21.48 5.76 9.71
CA SER A 180 20.76 5.31 10.90
C SER A 180 19.28 5.70 10.88
N ALA A 181 18.66 5.83 9.70
CA ALA A 181 17.25 6.16 9.62
C ALA A 181 16.42 5.08 10.33
N GLY A 182 15.52 5.47 11.21
CA GLY A 182 14.80 4.56 12.09
C GLY A 182 13.69 5.23 12.87
N PHE A 183 12.88 4.42 13.57
CA PHE A 183 11.92 4.92 14.53
C PHE A 183 12.57 5.05 15.91
N TYR A 184 12.70 6.28 16.39
CA TYR A 184 13.26 6.61 17.70
C TYR A 184 12.23 7.42 18.50
N TYR A 185 12.36 7.44 19.84
CA TYR A 185 11.41 8.14 20.68
C TYR A 185 11.23 9.60 20.22
N GLY A 186 9.98 9.98 19.96
CA GLY A 186 9.68 11.35 19.52
C GLY A 186 9.71 12.37 20.66
N SER A 187 9.72 11.90 21.91
CA SER A 187 9.77 12.71 23.13
C SER A 187 10.43 11.91 24.24
N PRO A 188 11.01 12.55 25.29
CA PRO A 188 11.66 11.84 26.38
C PRO A 188 10.80 10.72 26.96
N ASN A 189 11.39 9.53 27.09
CA ASN A 189 10.74 8.30 27.56
C ASN A 189 9.57 7.82 26.68
N GLY A 190 9.52 8.20 25.40
CA GLY A 190 8.49 7.77 24.45
C GLY A 190 7.10 8.30 24.77
N LYS A 191 7.03 9.44 25.47
CA LYS A 191 5.78 10.16 25.75
C LYS A 191 5.14 10.67 24.45
N PRO A 192 3.84 11.02 24.48
CA PRO A 192 3.19 11.70 23.36
C PRO A 192 3.94 12.98 22.95
N PHE A 193 3.89 13.30 21.66
CA PHE A 193 4.44 14.51 21.05
C PHE A 193 3.48 15.06 20.00
N GLU A 194 3.75 16.26 19.51
CA GLU A 194 2.98 16.86 18.41
C GLU A 194 3.35 16.18 17.08
N SER A 195 2.42 15.41 16.52
CA SER A 195 2.57 14.82 15.19
C SER A 195 2.11 15.83 14.15
N GLN A 196 2.94 16.06 13.13
CA GLN A 196 2.59 16.95 12.03
C GLN A 196 1.57 16.31 11.10
N ALA A 197 0.75 17.15 10.46
CA ALA A 197 -0.17 16.74 9.42
C ALA A 197 0.51 15.89 8.34
N TYR A 198 -0.15 14.80 7.95
CA TYR A 198 0.29 13.85 6.94
C TYR A 198 1.59 13.11 7.26
N LYS A 199 2.07 13.16 8.51
CA LYS A 199 3.18 12.33 8.97
C LYS A 199 2.67 11.13 9.75
N ALA A 200 3.29 9.99 9.53
CA ALA A 200 3.04 8.81 10.35
C ALA A 200 4.11 8.69 11.45
N TYR A 201 3.68 8.18 12.59
CA TYR A 201 4.48 7.83 13.75
C TYR A 201 4.18 6.38 14.14
N LEU A 202 5.11 5.74 14.84
CA LEU A 202 4.94 4.37 15.32
C LEU A 202 4.42 4.40 16.76
N SER A 203 3.39 3.59 17.03
CA SER A 203 2.77 3.42 18.35
C SER A 203 2.95 1.98 18.79
N LEU A 204 3.65 1.75 19.91
CA LEU A 204 3.90 0.40 20.42
C LEU A 204 3.47 0.26 21.88
N HIS A 205 2.98 -0.92 22.22
CA HIS A 205 2.75 -1.32 23.60
C HIS A 205 4.06 -1.35 24.40
N GLU A 206 4.02 -1.02 25.68
CA GLU A 206 5.19 -0.79 26.53
C GLU A 206 6.02 -2.06 26.71
N GLU A 207 5.38 -3.24 26.68
CA GLU A 207 6.09 -4.52 26.75
C GLU A 207 7.10 -4.69 25.60
N LEU A 208 6.72 -4.29 24.39
CA LEU A 208 7.59 -4.31 23.22
C LEU A 208 8.61 -3.19 23.27
N ALA A 209 8.17 -1.99 23.67
CA ALA A 209 9.04 -0.82 23.80
C ALA A 209 10.17 -1.01 24.82
N LYS A 210 9.93 -1.75 25.91
CA LYS A 210 10.96 -2.05 26.93
C LYS A 210 12.14 -2.83 26.38
N ARG A 211 11.94 -3.63 25.32
CA ARG A 211 12.97 -4.46 24.72
C ARG A 211 13.78 -3.73 23.66
N ILE A 212 13.30 -2.59 23.14
CA ILE A 212 13.85 -1.95 21.95
C ILE A 212 13.83 -0.42 22.08
N LYS A 213 15.02 0.21 22.16
CA LYS A 213 15.16 1.68 22.32
C LYS A 213 15.02 2.49 21.01
N GLY A 214 15.06 1.81 19.88
CA GLY A 214 14.88 2.39 18.55
C GLY A 214 14.94 1.31 17.47
N PHE A 215 14.31 1.57 16.33
CA PHE A 215 14.16 0.61 15.24
C PHE A 215 14.80 1.16 13.96
N PRO A 216 16.10 0.92 13.74
CA PRO A 216 16.74 1.27 12.46
C PRO A 216 15.99 0.56 11.33
N LEU A 217 15.58 1.30 10.29
CA LEU A 217 14.87 0.75 9.13
C LEU A 217 15.71 -0.33 8.42
N SER A 218 17.03 -0.22 8.48
CA SER A 218 17.97 -1.23 7.97
C SER A 218 17.87 -2.59 8.68
N GLN A 219 17.27 -2.65 9.87
CA GLN A 219 17.04 -3.88 10.62
C GLN A 219 15.62 -4.42 10.44
N ILE A 220 14.71 -3.64 9.84
CA ILE A 220 13.37 -4.09 9.52
C ILE A 220 13.44 -4.89 8.23
N THR A 221 13.08 -6.16 8.31
CA THR A 221 12.99 -7.03 7.14
C THR A 221 11.53 -7.25 6.77
N THR A 222 11.24 -7.52 5.49
CA THR A 222 9.97 -8.13 5.10
C THR A 222 9.91 -9.50 5.78
N GLY A 223 8.89 -9.76 6.61
CA GLY A 223 8.80 -10.88 7.58
C GLY A 223 8.89 -12.31 7.03
N CYS A 224 9.96 -12.66 6.33
CA CYS A 224 10.31 -14.02 5.95
C CYS A 224 11.28 -14.59 6.98
N LEU A 225 10.75 -15.28 7.98
CA LEU A 225 11.50 -16.33 8.66
C LEU A 225 11.88 -17.38 7.61
N GLN A 226 13.18 -17.49 7.36
CA GLN A 226 13.82 -18.55 6.61
C GLN A 226 13.22 -18.78 5.22
N GLN A 227 13.96 -18.31 4.22
CA GLN A 227 14.41 -19.27 3.22
C GLN A 227 14.93 -20.48 4.02
N LEU A 228 14.09 -21.51 4.20
CA LEU A 228 14.61 -22.85 4.35
C LEU A 228 15.65 -22.87 3.24
N LYS A 229 16.93 -22.97 3.62
CA LYS A 229 17.86 -23.64 2.74
C LYS A 229 17.10 -24.91 2.40
N ARG A 230 16.44 -24.93 1.23
CA ARG A 230 16.44 -26.13 0.44
C ARG A 230 17.92 -26.38 0.34
N GLU A 231 18.40 -27.24 1.24
CA GLU A 231 19.58 -28.02 0.96
C GLU A 231 19.45 -28.33 -0.52
N LYS A 232 20.43 -27.88 -1.31
CA LYS A 232 20.54 -28.35 -2.69
C LYS A 232 20.47 -29.86 -2.54
N ASN A 233 19.29 -30.40 -2.83
CA ASN A 233 18.97 -31.75 -2.43
C ASN A 233 19.65 -32.62 -3.45
N ASN A 234 20.98 -32.79 -3.32
CA ASN A 234 21.88 -33.54 -4.20
C ASN A 234 21.55 -35.05 -4.20
N SER A 235 20.31 -35.40 -3.83
CA SER A 235 19.73 -36.72 -3.97
C SER A 235 19.56 -37.01 -5.46
N ILE A 236 20.34 -37.97 -5.94
CA ILE A 236 20.24 -38.57 -7.26
C ILE A 236 19.29 -39.76 -7.13
N TYR A 237 18.33 -39.92 -8.02
CA TYR A 237 17.44 -41.08 -8.05
C TYR A 237 17.51 -41.81 -9.40
N ASP A 238 17.39 -43.13 -9.35
CA ASP A 238 17.12 -43.94 -10.53
C ASP A 238 15.62 -43.93 -10.90
N LEU A 239 15.26 -44.48 -12.06
CA LEU A 239 13.87 -44.54 -12.52
C LEU A 239 12.97 -45.42 -11.66
N GLN A 240 13.55 -46.23 -10.78
CA GLN A 240 12.84 -47.04 -9.80
C GLN A 240 12.65 -46.28 -8.47
N GLY A 241 13.02 -45.00 -8.40
CA GLY A 241 12.85 -44.15 -7.23
C GLY A 241 13.85 -44.42 -6.10
N ARG A 242 14.91 -45.20 -6.34
CA ARG A 242 15.94 -45.47 -5.33
C ARG A 242 16.95 -44.33 -5.27
N LYS A 243 17.24 -43.83 -4.06
CA LYS A 243 18.26 -42.80 -3.83
C LYS A 243 19.66 -43.38 -4.06
N ARG A 244 20.51 -42.61 -4.76
CA ARG A 244 21.88 -42.93 -5.13
C ARG A 244 22.79 -41.75 -4.77
N ASN A 245 24.06 -42.07 -4.50
CA ASN A 245 25.05 -41.08 -4.08
C ASN A 245 26.00 -40.67 -5.23
N ASN A 246 25.99 -41.38 -6.36
CA ASN A 246 26.88 -41.13 -7.50
C ASN A 246 26.10 -41.06 -8.82
N VAL A 247 26.59 -40.22 -9.73
CA VAL A 247 26.08 -40.06 -11.10
C VAL A 247 26.55 -41.22 -11.97
N GLN A 248 25.68 -41.77 -12.83
CA GLN A 248 25.99 -42.86 -13.77
C GLN A 248 25.41 -42.54 -15.16
N PRO A 249 25.96 -43.14 -16.24
CA PRO A 249 25.36 -43.06 -17.57
C PRO A 249 23.91 -43.58 -17.56
N GLY A 250 23.03 -42.87 -18.25
CA GLY A 250 21.60 -43.15 -18.31
C GLY A 250 20.73 -41.98 -17.84
N LEU A 251 19.42 -42.22 -17.78
CA LEU A 251 18.43 -41.24 -17.32
C LEU A 251 18.40 -41.19 -15.78
N GLN A 252 18.74 -40.04 -15.19
CA GLN A 252 18.74 -39.80 -13.75
C GLN A 252 17.82 -38.64 -13.36
N ILE A 253 17.27 -38.69 -12.14
CA ILE A 253 16.54 -37.56 -11.54
C ILE A 253 17.46 -36.92 -10.50
N ILE A 254 17.91 -35.69 -10.77
CA ILE A 254 18.80 -34.93 -9.89
C ILE A 254 18.05 -33.64 -9.51
N ASN A 255 17.87 -33.41 -8.21
CA ASN A 255 17.14 -32.25 -7.69
C ASN A 255 15.72 -32.09 -8.31
N GLY A 256 15.04 -33.20 -8.60
CA GLY A 256 13.70 -33.20 -9.21
C GLY A 256 13.65 -32.92 -10.72
N LYS A 257 14.79 -32.83 -11.40
CA LYS A 257 14.89 -32.67 -12.86
C LYS A 257 15.48 -33.90 -13.52
N LYS A 258 14.99 -34.24 -14.71
CA LYS A 258 15.46 -35.39 -15.52
C LYS A 258 16.69 -35.01 -16.33
N TYR A 259 17.74 -35.83 -16.26
CA TYR A 259 18.99 -35.67 -17.02
C TYR A 259 19.35 -36.97 -17.73
N ILE A 260 19.75 -36.89 -18.99
CA ILE A 260 20.37 -38.01 -19.70
C ILE A 260 21.87 -37.76 -19.69
N LEU A 261 22.59 -38.63 -18.97
CA LEU A 261 24.03 -38.56 -18.85
C LEU A 261 24.62 -39.65 -19.75
N ARG A 262 25.60 -39.30 -20.56
CA ARG A 262 26.29 -40.23 -21.46
C ARG A 262 27.62 -40.66 -20.88
#